data_AF-A0A1V4MQD5-F1
#
_entry.id   AF-A0A1V4MQD5-F1
#
_cell.length_a   1.000
_cell.length_b   1.000
_cell.length_c   1.000
_cell.angle_alpha   90.00
_cell.angle_beta   90.00
_cell.angle_gamma   90.00
#
_symmetry.space_group_name_H-M   'P 1'
#
loop_
_entity.id
_entity.type
_entity.pdbx_description
1 polymer ?
#
loop_
_entity_poly.entity_id
_entity_poly.type
_entity_poly.pdbx_seq_one_letter_code
_entity_poly.pdbx_strand_id
1 'polypeptide(L)'
;MKHKIKFKWIFMAILVVTAILVMHHKYNKDNESLPDDLIGRWITSSPRYNGRFLELSQIAVIFGVGEDNIDVNFISSVEKRIEADVILYTIKYRNQNETEGSIVFYWYPSDNVIRLKNQRQMIWKKSRDKC
;
A
#
# COMPACT_ATOMS: atom_id res chain seq x y z
N MET A 1 49.69 24.36 -4.78
CA MET A 1 48.87 23.64 -5.79
C MET A 1 48.31 22.30 -5.29
N LYS A 2 49.10 21.43 -4.64
CA LYS A 2 48.68 20.10 -4.12
C LYS A 2 47.53 20.13 -3.09
N HIS A 3 47.43 21.15 -2.23
CA HIS A 3 46.35 21.29 -1.24
C HIS A 3 44.95 21.50 -1.87
N LYS A 4 44.87 22.27 -2.97
CA LYS A 4 43.59 22.51 -3.69
C LYS A 4 43.09 21.25 -4.40
N ILE A 5 44.01 20.38 -4.84
CA ILE A 5 43.69 19.10 -5.46
C ILE A 5 43.12 18.14 -4.40
N LYS A 6 43.79 17.98 -3.25
CA LYS A 6 43.29 17.16 -2.14
C LYS A 6 41.92 17.63 -1.64
N PHE A 7 41.71 18.95 -1.52
CA PHE A 7 40.42 19.52 -1.12
C PHE A 7 39.30 19.21 -2.15
N LYS A 8 39.59 19.29 -3.45
CA LYS A 8 38.63 18.92 -4.50
C LYS A 8 38.24 17.44 -4.44
N TRP A 9 39.18 16.53 -4.21
CA TRP A 9 38.90 15.10 -4.06
C TRP A 9 38.09 14.78 -2.80
N ILE A 10 38.40 15.44 -1.68
CA ILE A 10 37.63 15.31 -0.44
C ILE A 10 36.19 15.81 -0.64
N PHE A 11 36.02 16.98 -1.27
CA PHE A 11 34.70 17.53 -1.54
C PHE A 11 33.88 16.63 -2.50
N MET A 12 34.53 16.07 -3.52
CA MET A 12 33.87 15.16 -4.47
C MET A 12 33.46 13.85 -3.79
N ALA A 13 34.30 13.31 -2.90
CA ALA A 13 33.95 12.14 -2.09
C ALA A 13 32.75 12.42 -1.16
N ILE A 14 32.70 13.60 -0.53
CA ILE A 14 31.57 14.00 0.33
C ILE A 14 30.26 14.05 -0.48
N LEU A 15 30.28 14.63 -1.69
CA LEU A 15 29.11 14.69 -2.57
C LEU A 15 28.61 13.31 -2.99
N VAL A 16 29.53 12.39 -3.32
CA VAL A 16 29.18 11.02 -3.67
C VAL A 16 28.54 10.30 -2.48
N VAL A 17 29.10 10.43 -1.28
CA VAL A 17 28.55 9.81 -0.07
C VAL A 17 27.17 10.38 0.27
N THR A 18 26.97 11.69 0.16
CA THR A 18 25.64 12.29 0.39
C THR A 18 24.62 11.82 -0.66
N ALA A 19 25.00 11.70 -1.93
CA ALA A 19 24.12 11.16 -2.96
C ALA A 19 23.71 9.70 -2.69
N ILE A 20 24.64 8.86 -2.23
CA ILE A 20 24.35 7.46 -1.83
C ILE A 20 23.40 7.42 -0.63
N LEU A 21 23.63 8.25 0.39
CA LEU A 21 22.77 8.31 1.58
C LEU A 21 21.34 8.77 1.24
N VAL A 22 21.19 9.77 0.36
CA VAL A 22 19.88 10.25 -0.11
C VAL A 22 19.15 9.18 -0.93
N MET A 23 19.87 8.45 -1.79
CA MET A 23 19.29 7.34 -2.54
C MET A 23 18.84 6.19 -1.62
N HIS A 24 19.64 5.84 -0.61
CA HIS A 24 19.29 4.79 0.34
C HIS A 24 18.02 5.13 1.14
N HIS A 25 17.89 6.40 1.58
CA HIS A 25 16.71 6.86 2.32
C HIS A 25 15.44 6.87 1.45
N LYS A 26 15.55 7.00 0.13
CA LYS A 26 14.41 6.94 -0.80
C LYS A 26 13.97 5.49 -1.07
N TYR A 27 14.89 4.53 -0.99
CA TYR A 27 14.61 3.10 -1.20
C TYR A 27 14.12 2.39 0.07
N ASN A 28 14.56 2.80 1.26
CA ASN A 28 14.00 2.35 2.53
C ASN A 28 12.72 3.12 2.85
N LYS A 29 11.70 2.95 2.00
CA LYS A 29 10.35 3.29 2.41
C LYS A 29 9.90 2.17 3.34
N ASP A 30 9.84 2.47 4.63
CA ASP A 30 9.41 1.51 5.65
C ASP A 30 8.14 0.80 5.16
N ASN A 31 8.24 -0.51 4.99
CA ASN A 31 7.09 -1.34 4.72
C ASN A 31 6.26 -1.37 5.99
N GLU A 32 5.27 -0.49 6.06
CA GLU A 32 4.37 -0.50 7.19
C GLU A 32 3.50 -1.76 7.17
N SER A 33 3.12 -2.25 8.35
CA SER A 33 2.09 -3.26 8.45
C SER A 33 0.71 -2.62 8.35
N LEU A 34 -0.29 -3.40 7.92
CA LEU A 34 -1.68 -2.98 8.04
C LEU A 34 -2.10 -3.09 9.52
N PRO A 35 -2.81 -2.11 10.08
CA PRO A 35 -3.43 -2.26 11.40
C PRO A 35 -4.44 -3.43 11.38
N ASP A 36 -4.58 -4.11 12.51
CA ASP A 36 -5.49 -5.27 12.67
C ASP A 36 -6.95 -4.91 12.34
N ASP A 37 -7.33 -3.65 12.53
CA ASP A 37 -8.65 -3.13 12.17
C ASP A 37 -8.92 -3.17 10.66
N LEU A 38 -7.88 -3.12 9.81
CA LEU A 38 -8.00 -3.28 8.37
C LEU A 38 -8.06 -4.75 7.93
N ILE A 39 -7.54 -5.66 8.76
CA ILE A 39 -7.45 -7.08 8.44
C ILE A 39 -8.83 -7.72 8.42
N GLY A 40 -9.15 -8.40 7.33
CA GLY A 40 -10.40 -9.12 7.14
C GLY A 40 -11.06 -8.81 5.80
N ARG A 41 -12.26 -9.35 5.64
CA ARG A 41 -13.07 -9.22 4.42
C ARG A 41 -13.91 -7.96 4.44
N TRP A 42 -13.96 -7.29 3.30
CA TRP A 42 -14.69 -6.07 3.04
C TRP A 42 -15.66 -6.30 1.88
N ILE A 43 -16.93 -5.97 2.10
CA ILE A 43 -18.02 -6.18 1.14
C ILE A 43 -18.78 -4.88 0.93
N THR A 44 -19.50 -4.79 -0.19
CA THR A 44 -20.39 -3.67 -0.48
C THR A 44 -21.82 -4.16 -0.69
N SER A 45 -22.80 -3.34 -0.33
CA SER A 45 -24.22 -3.63 -0.55
C SER A 45 -24.68 -3.32 -1.98
N SER A 46 -23.79 -2.85 -2.84
CA SER A 46 -24.13 -2.54 -4.23
C SER A 46 -24.39 -3.82 -5.03
N PRO A 47 -25.56 -3.96 -5.70
CA PRO A 47 -25.90 -5.15 -6.48
C PRO A 47 -24.88 -5.48 -7.58
N ARG A 48 -24.21 -4.46 -8.13
CA ARG A 48 -23.15 -4.62 -9.15
C ARG A 48 -21.95 -5.44 -8.68
N TYR A 49 -21.77 -5.55 -7.37
CA TYR A 49 -20.65 -6.25 -6.73
C TYR A 49 -21.14 -7.43 -5.88
N ASN A 50 -22.33 -7.96 -6.16
CA ASN A 50 -22.81 -9.16 -5.49
C ASN A 50 -21.81 -10.31 -5.70
N GLY A 51 -21.48 -11.03 -4.62
CA GLY A 51 -20.45 -12.06 -4.63
C GLY A 51 -19.00 -11.57 -4.76
N ARG A 52 -18.76 -10.25 -4.76
CA ARG A 52 -17.40 -9.66 -4.80
C ARG A 52 -17.00 -9.13 -3.44
N PHE A 53 -15.72 -9.28 -3.13
CA PHE A 53 -15.14 -8.82 -1.87
C PHE A 53 -13.70 -8.34 -2.05
N LEU A 54 -13.25 -7.52 -1.11
CA LEU A 54 -11.84 -7.18 -0.91
C LEU A 54 -11.44 -7.77 0.43
N GLU A 55 -10.44 -8.63 0.48
CA GLU A 55 -9.93 -9.17 1.74
C GLU A 55 -8.47 -8.75 1.93
N LEU A 56 -8.19 -8.19 3.10
CA LEU A 56 -6.89 -7.69 3.48
C LEU A 56 -6.31 -8.57 4.57
N SER A 57 -5.07 -9.01 4.40
CA SER A 57 -4.28 -9.71 5.40
C SER A 57 -2.93 -9.01 5.58
N GLN A 58 -2.12 -9.46 6.53
CA GLN A 58 -0.78 -8.90 6.73
C GLN A 58 0.15 -9.14 5.53
N ILE A 59 -0.13 -10.14 4.68
CA ILE A 59 0.77 -10.59 3.61
C ILE A 59 0.15 -10.54 2.22
N ALA A 60 -1.17 -10.39 2.10
CA ALA A 60 -1.89 -10.49 0.85
C ALA A 60 -3.13 -9.59 0.79
N VAL A 61 -3.41 -9.12 -0.42
CA VAL A 61 -4.70 -8.58 -0.85
C VAL A 61 -5.39 -9.64 -1.70
N ILE A 62 -6.63 -9.98 -1.37
CA ILE A 62 -7.42 -10.96 -2.09
C ILE A 62 -8.65 -10.26 -2.67
N PHE A 63 -8.87 -10.40 -3.97
CA PHE A 63 -10.08 -9.92 -4.63
C PHE A 63 -11.01 -11.09 -4.95
N GLY A 64 -12.21 -11.09 -4.38
CA GLY A 64 -13.30 -11.92 -4.87
C GLY A 64 -13.87 -11.30 -6.14
N VAL A 65 -13.70 -11.95 -7.29
CA VAL A 65 -14.16 -11.42 -8.59
C VAL A 65 -15.58 -11.88 -8.97
N GLY A 66 -16.17 -12.75 -8.16
CA GLY A 66 -17.49 -13.36 -8.35
C GLY A 66 -17.37 -14.84 -8.75
N GLU A 67 -18.48 -15.58 -8.68
CA GLU A 67 -18.55 -17.00 -9.09
C GLU A 67 -17.48 -17.87 -8.40
N ASP A 68 -17.27 -17.65 -7.10
CA ASP A 68 -16.27 -18.33 -6.26
C ASP A 68 -14.81 -18.20 -6.71
N ASN A 69 -14.52 -17.32 -7.68
CA ASN A 69 -13.18 -17.03 -8.13
C ASN A 69 -12.52 -15.96 -7.25
N ILE A 70 -11.24 -16.19 -6.93
CA ILE A 70 -10.40 -15.28 -6.16
C ILE A 70 -9.12 -14.95 -6.93
N ASP A 71 -8.65 -13.72 -6.76
CA ASP A 71 -7.34 -13.26 -7.21
C ASP A 71 -6.47 -12.91 -6.00
N VAL A 72 -5.43 -13.71 -5.77
CA VAL A 72 -4.54 -13.60 -4.60
C VAL A 72 -3.29 -12.83 -4.99
N ASN A 73 -3.04 -11.73 -4.29
CA ASN A 73 -1.97 -10.80 -4.58
C ASN A 73 -1.10 -10.57 -3.34
N PHE A 74 0.17 -10.98 -3.38
CA PHE A 74 1.09 -10.84 -2.23
C PHE A 74 1.58 -9.40 -2.08
N ILE A 75 1.48 -8.87 -0.87
CA ILE A 75 1.87 -7.51 -0.53
C ILE A 75 3.40 -7.39 -0.60
N SER A 76 3.87 -6.43 -1.38
CA SER A 76 5.29 -6.07 -1.46
C SER A 76 5.62 -4.80 -0.68
N SER A 77 4.66 -3.87 -0.57
CA SER A 77 4.80 -2.68 0.27
C SER A 77 3.47 -2.08 0.66
N VAL A 78 3.41 -1.47 1.85
CA VAL A 78 2.28 -0.64 2.29
C VAL A 78 2.79 0.75 2.59
N GLU A 79 2.09 1.75 2.08
CA GLU A 79 2.34 3.15 2.37
C GLU A 79 1.06 3.75 2.97
N LYS A 80 1.18 4.51 4.07
CA LYS A 80 0.08 5.29 4.62
C LYS A 80 0.33 6.79 4.50
N ARG A 81 -0.75 7.56 4.37
CA ARG A 81 -0.75 9.01 4.51
C ARG A 81 -1.99 9.43 5.27
N ILE A 82 -1.82 10.22 6.33
CA ILE A 82 -2.93 10.80 7.08
C ILE A 82 -3.37 12.08 6.35
N GLU A 83 -4.66 12.19 6.04
CA GLU A 83 -5.30 13.33 5.39
C GLU A 83 -6.47 13.80 6.26
N ALA A 84 -6.23 14.72 7.20
CA ALA A 84 -7.21 15.14 8.21
C ALA A 84 -7.82 13.93 8.95
N ASP A 85 -9.10 13.62 8.73
CA ASP A 85 -9.85 12.57 9.42
C ASP A 85 -9.87 11.22 8.66
N VAL A 86 -9.14 11.13 7.55
CA VAL A 86 -9.08 9.91 6.72
C VAL A 86 -7.64 9.46 6.53
N ILE A 87 -7.43 8.15 6.43
CA ILE A 87 -6.11 7.57 6.16
C ILE A 87 -6.10 7.00 4.75
N LEU A 88 -5.19 7.48 3.91
CA LEU A 88 -4.97 6.98 2.56
C LEU A 88 -3.91 5.88 2.60
N TYR A 89 -4.30 4.67 2.23
CA TYR A 89 -3.38 3.54 2.03
C TYR A 89 -3.08 3.32 0.56
N THR A 90 -1.82 3.04 0.26
CA THR A 90 -1.36 2.51 -1.02
C THR A 90 -0.67 1.18 -0.76
N ILE A 91 -1.28 0.08 -1.20
CA ILE A 91 -0.68 -1.25 -1.12
C ILE A 91 -0.18 -1.61 -2.50
N LYS A 92 1.11 -1.89 -2.63
CA LYS A 92 1.69 -2.54 -3.81
C LYS A 92 1.71 -4.04 -3.58
N TYR A 93 1.43 -4.77 -4.63
CA TYR A 93 1.35 -6.23 -4.57
C TYR A 93 1.84 -6.87 -5.86
N ARG A 94 2.03 -8.18 -5.82
CA ARG A 94 2.40 -9.01 -6.97
C ARG A 94 1.48 -10.23 -7.05
N ASN A 95 0.99 -10.54 -8.24
CA ASN A 95 0.17 -11.73 -8.47
C ASN A 95 1.04 -12.97 -8.74
N GLN A 96 0.41 -14.12 -8.97
CA GLN A 96 1.10 -15.39 -9.25
C GLN A 96 1.97 -15.36 -10.52
N ASN A 97 1.66 -14.48 -11.47
CA ASN A 97 2.40 -14.30 -12.72
C ASN A 97 3.49 -13.21 -12.61
N GLU A 98 3.90 -12.89 -11.38
CA GLU A 98 4.86 -11.84 -11.06
C GLU A 98 4.50 -10.42 -11.53
N THR A 99 3.25 -10.21 -11.95
CA THR A 99 2.78 -8.91 -12.41
C THR A 99 2.55 -8.00 -11.21
N GLU A 100 3.17 -6.83 -11.23
CA GLU A 100 3.02 -5.83 -10.17
C GLU A 100 1.71 -5.05 -10.34
N GLY A 101 1.06 -4.80 -9.22
CA GLY A 101 -0.16 -4.01 -9.15
C GLY A 101 -0.18 -3.14 -7.90
N SER A 102 -1.20 -2.29 -7.81
CA SER A 102 -1.44 -1.52 -6.60
C SER A 102 -2.92 -1.26 -6.39
N ILE A 103 -3.32 -1.22 -5.11
CA ILE A 103 -4.62 -0.76 -4.66
C ILE A 103 -4.44 0.46 -3.78
N VAL A 104 -5.25 1.48 -4.04
CA VAL A 104 -5.26 2.73 -3.27
C VAL A 104 -6.65 2.96 -2.71
N PHE A 105 -6.75 3.13 -1.40
CA PHE A 105 -8.04 3.30 -0.72
C PHE A 105 -7.96 4.23 0.47
N TYR A 106 -9.09 4.86 0.75
CA TYR A 106 -9.35 5.67 1.93
C TYR A 106 -9.95 4.76 3.01
N TRP A 107 -9.38 4.79 4.22
CA TRP A 107 -9.96 4.20 5.42
C TRP A 107 -10.48 5.30 6.33
N TYR A 108 -11.75 5.19 6.72
CA TYR A 108 -12.42 6.07 7.67
C TYR A 108 -12.59 5.28 8.98
N PRO A 109 -11.68 5.43 9.96
CA PRO A 109 -11.68 4.60 11.17
C PRO A 109 -12.96 4.74 11.99
N SER A 110 -13.47 5.97 12.12
CA SER A 110 -14.70 6.28 12.89
C SER A 110 -15.93 5.53 12.38
N ASP A 111 -16.05 5.38 11.07
CA ASP A 111 -17.16 4.70 10.41
C ASP A 111 -16.87 3.23 10.13
N ASN A 112 -15.61 2.81 10.30
CA ASN A 112 -15.08 1.51 9.90
C ASN A 112 -15.42 1.15 8.45
N VAL A 113 -15.12 2.05 7.52
CA VAL A 113 -15.37 1.84 6.08
C VAL A 113 -14.13 2.10 5.22
N ILE A 114 -14.06 1.36 4.12
CA ILE A 114 -13.09 1.56 3.05
C ILE A 114 -13.79 2.16 1.83
N ARG A 115 -13.12 3.09 1.15
CA ARG A 115 -13.51 3.61 -0.17
C ARG A 115 -12.31 3.57 -1.11
N LEU A 116 -12.43 2.83 -2.20
CA LEU A 116 -11.36 2.76 -3.19
C LEU A 116 -11.17 4.12 -3.87
N LYS A 117 -9.91 4.52 -4.12
CA LYS A 117 -9.59 5.84 -4.68
C LYS A 117 -10.23 6.06 -6.06
N ASN A 118 -10.35 5.00 -6.86
CA ASN A 118 -10.99 5.02 -8.18
C ASN A 118 -12.52 4.84 -8.13
N GLN A 119 -13.12 4.57 -6.96
CA GLN A 119 -14.54 4.30 -6.78
C GLN A 119 -15.05 4.91 -5.46
N ARG A 120 -14.84 6.22 -5.28
CA ARG A 120 -15.11 6.93 -4.01
C ARG A 120 -16.56 6.89 -3.53
N GLN A 121 -17.51 6.64 -4.44
CA GLN A 121 -18.93 6.47 -4.13
C GLN A 121 -19.26 5.11 -3.50
N MET A 122 -18.37 4.12 -3.66
CA MET A 122 -18.59 2.76 -3.18
C MET A 122 -18.12 2.63 -1.74
N ILE A 123 -19.04 2.26 -0.86
CA ILE A 123 -18.75 2.00 0.55
C ILE A 123 -18.50 0.50 0.71
N TRP A 124 -17.31 0.17 1.19
CA TRP A 124 -16.90 -1.16 1.58
C TRP A 124 -16.92 -1.25 3.10
N LYS A 125 -17.72 -2.18 3.64
CA LYS A 125 -17.86 -2.43 5.08
C LYS A 125 -17.20 -3.75 5.42
N LYS A 126 -16.60 -3.82 6.61
CA LYS A 126 -16.04 -5.06 7.12
C LYS A 126 -17.16 -6.10 7.27
N SER A 127 -16.98 -7.27 6.67
CA SER A 127 -17.89 -8.39 6.83
C SER A 127 -17.83 -8.90 8.27
N ARG A 128 -18.98 -9.35 8.79
CA ARG A 128 -19.05 -10.03 10.08
C ARG A 128 -18.87 -11.53 9.97
N ASP A 129 -18.91 -12.05 8.75
CA ASP A 129 -18.74 -13.47 8.49
C ASP A 129 -17.29 -13.83 8.79
N LYS A 130 -17.08 -14.74 9.75
CA LYS A 130 -15.78 -15.35 9.97
C LYS A 130 -15.54 -16.33 8.82
N CYS A 131 -14.41 -16.19 8.12
CA CYS A 131 -13.90 -17.23 7.23
C CYS A 131 -13.78 -18.56 7.96
#